data_AF-A0A0F7TCT1-F1
#
_entry.id   AF-A0A0F7TCT1-F1
#
_cell.length_a   1.000
_cell.length_b   1.000
_cell.length_c   1.000
_cell.angle_alpha   90.00
_cell.angle_beta   90.00
_cell.angle_gamma   90.00
#
_symmetry.space_group_name_H-M   'P 1'
#
loop_
_entity.id
_entity.type
_entity.pdbx_description
1 polymer ?
#
loop_
_entity_poly.entity_id
_entity_poly.type
_entity_poly.pdbx_seq_one_letter_code
_entity_poly.pdbx_strand_id
1 'polypeptide(L)'
;MAMQIPIDAITSRFGDRFNSIRSQSMSSRFANLRPVSEFLDLKRLSKPANFGEVQSRVNYNLGHFSSNYAVVFVMLSVYSLLTNWYLMFTIVFVSASLWGISKLDGRDLDLGFRRFNTSQLYTALLCIAVPMGFLSSPISTILWLIGATGVTVFGHAALMDKPIENAFSEEAV
;
A
#
# COMPACT_ATOMS: atom_id res chain seq x y z
N MET A 1 -9.46 -42.55 3.80
CA MET A 1 -9.19 -41.61 2.70
C MET A 1 -8.71 -40.30 3.31
N ALA A 2 -7.39 -40.09 3.39
CA ALA A 2 -6.82 -38.88 3.99
C ALA A 2 -6.89 -37.74 2.96
N MET A 3 -7.56 -36.65 3.33
CA MET A 3 -7.67 -35.45 2.52
C MET A 3 -6.29 -34.75 2.50
N GLN A 4 -5.48 -35.00 1.47
CA GLN A 4 -4.23 -34.27 1.23
C GLN A 4 -4.57 -32.85 0.81
N ILE A 5 -4.54 -31.92 1.75
CA ILE A 5 -4.66 -30.49 1.47
C ILE A 5 -3.38 -30.07 0.73
N PRO A 6 -3.45 -29.58 -0.53
CA PRO A 6 -2.27 -29.22 -1.30
C PRO A 6 -1.74 -27.86 -0.84
N ILE A 7 -1.11 -27.83 0.34
CA ILE A 7 -0.47 -26.63 0.91
C ILE A 7 0.61 -26.09 -0.05
N ASP A 8 1.27 -26.98 -0.80
CA ASP A 8 2.30 -26.64 -1.79
C ASP A 8 1.73 -25.85 -2.98
N ALA A 9 0.49 -26.15 -3.40
CA ALA A 9 -0.17 -25.44 -4.48
C ALA A 9 -0.62 -24.02 -4.08
N ILE A 10 -0.96 -23.83 -2.81
CA ILE A 10 -1.33 -22.49 -2.27
C ILE A 10 -0.07 -21.63 -2.12
N THR A 11 1.01 -22.22 -1.59
CA THR A 11 2.28 -21.52 -1.34
C THR A 11 2.97 -21.12 -2.64
N SER A 12 3.01 -22.02 -3.64
CA SER A 12 3.56 -21.71 -4.98
C SER A 12 2.79 -20.61 -5.69
N ARG A 13 1.45 -20.67 -5.71
CA ARG A 13 0.60 -19.64 -6.33
C ARG A 13 0.76 -18.27 -5.68
N PHE A 14 0.96 -18.21 -4.37
CA PHE A 14 1.23 -16.96 -3.67
C PHE A 14 2.63 -16.42 -4.00
N GLY A 15 3.65 -17.29 -4.01
CA GLY A 15 5.03 -16.94 -4.37
C GLY A 15 5.15 -16.43 -5.81
N ASP A 16 4.49 -17.07 -6.77
CA ASP A 16 4.52 -16.68 -8.18
C ASP A 16 3.80 -15.34 -8.42
N ARG A 17 2.68 -15.10 -7.73
CA ARG A 17 2.02 -13.79 -7.75
C ARG A 17 2.92 -12.71 -7.13
N PHE A 18 3.59 -13.02 -6.04
CA PHE A 18 4.48 -12.05 -5.38
C PHE A 18 5.71 -11.73 -6.25
N ASN A 19 6.30 -12.75 -6.89
CA ASN A 19 7.43 -12.56 -7.81
C ASN A 19 7.04 -11.82 -9.09
N SER A 20 5.87 -12.08 -9.65
CA SER A 20 5.38 -11.35 -10.84
C SER A 20 5.05 -9.88 -10.54
N ILE A 21 4.56 -9.57 -9.34
CA ILE A 21 4.36 -8.19 -8.86
C ILE A 21 5.72 -7.47 -8.72
N ARG A 22 6.76 -8.17 -8.25
CA ARG A 22 8.12 -7.61 -8.08
C ARG A 22 8.91 -7.48 -9.38
N SER A 23 8.65 -8.34 -10.37
CA SER A 23 9.38 -8.37 -11.64
C SER A 23 8.85 -7.37 -12.68
N GLN A 24 7.65 -6.82 -12.49
CA GLN A 24 7.15 -5.72 -13.31
C GLN A 24 7.85 -4.41 -12.98
N SER A 25 8.56 -3.85 -13.95
CA SER A 25 9.21 -2.55 -13.83
C SER A 25 8.18 -1.44 -13.56
N MET A 26 8.57 -0.38 -12.84
CA MET A 26 7.69 0.78 -12.63
C MET A 26 7.21 1.35 -13.97
N SER A 27 8.05 1.33 -15.01
CA SER A 27 7.69 1.75 -16.37
C SER A 27 6.55 0.90 -16.95
N SER A 28 6.57 -0.43 -16.80
CA SER A 28 5.47 -1.27 -17.28
C SER A 28 4.18 -1.07 -16.47
N ARG A 29 4.27 -0.71 -15.19
CA ARG A 29 3.09 -0.34 -14.38
C ARG A 29 2.45 0.97 -14.84
N PHE A 30 3.27 1.99 -15.11
CA PHE A 30 2.81 3.26 -15.68
C PHE A 30 2.25 3.09 -17.10
N ALA A 31 2.83 2.20 -17.92
CA ALA A 31 2.32 1.88 -19.25
C ALA A 31 0.96 1.18 -19.23
N ASN A 32 0.61 0.50 -18.13
CA ASN A 32 -0.69 -0.15 -17.92
C ASN A 32 -1.74 0.77 -17.25
N LEU A 33 -1.42 2.05 -17.01
CA LEU A 33 -2.42 2.99 -16.49
C LEU A 33 -3.54 3.16 -17.50
N ARG A 34 -4.77 2.85 -17.07
CA ARG A 34 -5.96 3.08 -17.87
C ARG A 34 -6.38 4.55 -17.77
N PRO A 35 -6.93 5.13 -18.85
CA PRO A 35 -7.45 6.49 -18.83
C PRO A 35 -8.39 6.71 -17.64
N VAL A 36 -8.24 7.84 -16.95
CA VAL A 36 -9.10 8.15 -15.79
C VAL A 36 -10.58 8.24 -16.18
N SER A 37 -10.88 8.58 -17.44
CA SER A 37 -12.22 8.55 -18.01
C SER A 37 -12.80 7.14 -18.12
N GLU A 38 -11.96 6.12 -18.33
CA GLU A 38 -12.38 4.72 -18.30
C GLU A 38 -12.57 4.25 -16.86
N PHE A 39 -11.66 4.65 -15.95
CA PHE A 39 -11.75 4.33 -14.53
C PHE A 39 -13.01 4.92 -13.89
N LEU A 40 -13.30 6.20 -14.13
CA LEU A 40 -14.48 6.89 -13.59
C LEU A 40 -15.66 6.91 -14.56
N ASP A 41 -15.88 5.81 -15.30
CA ASP A 41 -17.04 5.72 -16.18
C ASP A 41 -18.32 5.45 -15.36
N LEU A 42 -18.94 6.54 -14.90
CA LEU A 42 -20.18 6.52 -14.10
C LEU A 42 -21.34 5.84 -14.82
N LYS A 43 -21.30 5.69 -16.15
CA LYS A 43 -22.35 5.01 -16.92
C LYS A 43 -22.30 3.48 -16.75
N ARG A 44 -21.14 2.94 -16.36
CA ARG A 44 -20.91 1.52 -16.11
C ARG A 44 -21.05 1.13 -14.65
N LEU A 45 -21.44 2.07 -13.79
CA LEU A 45 -21.78 1.78 -12.41
C LEU A 45 -23.16 1.16 -12.38
N SER A 46 -23.23 -0.09 -11.95
CA SER A 46 -24.51 -0.76 -11.69
C SER A 46 -24.48 -1.45 -10.34
N LYS A 47 -25.67 -1.62 -9.77
CA LYS A 47 -25.81 -2.35 -8.51
C LYS A 47 -25.71 -3.85 -8.83
N PRO A 48 -24.77 -4.59 -8.22
CA PRO A 48 -24.65 -6.03 -8.42
C PRO A 48 -25.91 -6.72 -7.91
N ALA A 49 -26.42 -7.69 -8.67
CA ALA A 49 -27.65 -8.41 -8.38
C ALA A 49 -27.46 -9.43 -7.24
N ASN A 50 -26.26 -10.00 -7.11
CA ASN A 50 -25.95 -11.00 -6.09
C ASN A 50 -24.45 -11.05 -5.73
N PHE A 51 -24.11 -11.77 -4.65
CA PHE A 51 -22.72 -11.88 -4.15
C PHE A 51 -21.77 -12.58 -5.15
N GLY A 52 -22.27 -13.51 -5.98
CA GLY A 52 -21.47 -14.16 -7.01
C GLY A 52 -21.00 -13.17 -8.08
N GLU A 53 -21.89 -12.26 -8.48
CA GLU A 53 -21.56 -11.19 -9.41
C GLU A 53 -20.55 -10.20 -8.82
N VAL A 54 -20.68 -9.83 -7.54
CA VAL A 54 -19.68 -9.00 -6.83
C VAL A 54 -18.30 -9.63 -6.91
N GLN A 55 -18.18 -10.92 -6.57
CA GLN A 55 -16.89 -11.61 -6.59
C GLN A 55 -16.28 -11.64 -7.99
N SER A 56 -17.12 -11.88 -9.00
CA SER A 56 -16.73 -11.92 -10.41
C SER A 56 -16.24 -10.55 -10.91
N ARG A 57 -16.98 -9.47 -10.60
CA ARG A 57 -16.62 -8.08 -10.92
C ARG A 57 -15.32 -7.67 -10.22
N VAL A 58 -15.19 -7.96 -8.92
CA VAL A 58 -13.99 -7.63 -8.14
C VAL A 58 -12.75 -8.32 -8.71
N ASN A 59 -12.82 -9.63 -9.00
CA ASN A 59 -11.68 -10.36 -9.55
C ASN A 59 -11.21 -9.80 -10.92
N TYR A 60 -12.16 -9.44 -11.78
CA TYR A 60 -11.86 -8.85 -13.09
C TYR A 60 -11.28 -7.43 -12.94
N ASN A 61 -11.99 -6.57 -12.22
CA ASN A 61 -11.65 -5.15 -12.10
C ASN A 61 -10.35 -4.92 -11.32
N LEU A 62 -10.04 -5.74 -10.30
CA LEU A 62 -8.76 -5.68 -9.58
C LEU A 62 -7.56 -5.94 -10.50
N GLY A 63 -7.70 -6.86 -11.46
CA GLY A 63 -6.67 -7.09 -12.47
C GLY A 63 -6.60 -5.95 -13.49
N HIS A 64 -7.76 -5.60 -14.06
CA HIS A 64 -7.88 -4.62 -15.15
C HIS A 64 -7.44 -3.21 -14.77
N PHE A 65 -7.78 -2.74 -13.56
CA PHE A 65 -7.45 -1.40 -13.04
C PHE A 65 -6.35 -1.41 -11.97
N SER A 66 -5.52 -2.47 -11.92
CA SER A 66 -4.46 -2.63 -10.90
C SER A 66 -3.54 -1.41 -10.75
N SER A 67 -3.07 -0.82 -11.87
CA SER A 67 -2.25 0.40 -11.84
C SER A 67 -3.01 1.62 -11.33
N ASN A 68 -4.28 1.79 -11.70
CA ASN A 68 -5.12 2.89 -11.21
C ASN A 68 -5.36 2.78 -9.70
N TYR A 69 -5.62 1.58 -9.18
CA TYR A 69 -5.73 1.35 -7.74
C TYR A 69 -4.41 1.59 -6.99
N ALA A 70 -3.27 1.27 -7.60
CA ALA A 70 -1.98 1.61 -7.01
C ALA A 70 -1.78 3.13 -6.88
N VAL A 71 -2.21 3.91 -7.89
CA VAL A 71 -2.20 5.37 -7.82
C VAL A 71 -3.12 5.89 -6.71
N VAL A 72 -4.34 5.35 -6.59
CA VAL A 72 -5.27 5.72 -5.51
C VAL A 72 -4.65 5.43 -4.13
N PHE A 73 -4.03 4.27 -3.95
CA PHE A 73 -3.33 3.92 -2.71
C PHE A 73 -2.20 4.92 -2.39
N VAL A 74 -1.38 5.30 -3.38
CA VAL A 74 -0.32 6.30 -3.20
C VAL A 74 -0.91 7.66 -2.84
N MET A 75 -1.97 8.11 -3.51
CA MET A 75 -2.63 9.38 -3.18
C MET A 75 -3.19 9.37 -1.75
N LEU A 76 -3.87 8.29 -1.34
CA LEU A 76 -4.38 8.13 0.03
C LEU A 76 -3.24 8.06 1.06
N SER A 77 -2.11 7.46 0.71
CA SER A 77 -0.92 7.41 1.55
C SER A 77 -0.32 8.81 1.74
N VAL A 78 -0.21 9.60 0.67
CA VAL A 78 0.25 10.99 0.76
C VAL A 78 -0.74 11.82 1.58
N TYR A 79 -2.05 11.66 1.36
CA TYR A 79 -3.09 12.32 2.13
C TYR A 79 -3.02 11.98 3.62
N SER A 80 -2.81 10.71 3.98
CA SER A 80 -2.74 10.28 5.38
C SER A 80 -1.51 10.83 6.09
N LEU A 81 -0.37 10.94 5.39
CA LEU A 81 0.80 11.64 5.89
C LEU A 81 0.51 13.13 6.10
N LEU A 82 0.03 13.83 5.07
CA LEU A 82 -0.23 15.28 5.14
C LEU A 82 -1.25 15.66 6.23
N THR A 83 -2.25 14.80 6.46
CA THR A 83 -3.28 15.03 7.49
C THR A 83 -2.72 14.79 8.90
N ASN A 84 -1.74 13.90 9.05
CA ASN A 84 -1.10 13.62 10.34
C ASN A 84 0.27 14.32 10.43
N TRP A 85 0.23 15.61 10.77
CA TRP A 85 1.42 16.45 10.89
C TRP A 85 2.44 15.92 11.91
N TYR A 86 1.96 15.31 13.01
CA TYR A 86 2.82 14.71 14.02
C TYR A 86 3.60 13.51 13.46
N LEU A 87 2.96 12.66 12.67
CA LEU A 87 3.61 11.51 12.04
C LEU A 87 4.64 11.93 10.99
N MET A 88 4.32 12.94 10.17
CA MET A 88 5.33 13.51 9.27
C MET A 88 6.53 14.07 10.03
N PHE A 89 6.27 14.82 11.10
CA PHE A 89 7.34 15.36 11.94
C PHE A 89 8.20 14.24 12.55
N THR A 90 7.60 13.19 13.12
CA THR A 90 8.32 12.04 13.66
C THR A 90 9.21 11.37 12.60
N ILE A 91 8.69 11.15 11.39
CA ILE A 91 9.47 10.55 10.30
C ILE A 91 10.67 11.45 9.96
N VAL A 92 10.44 12.74 9.73
CA VAL A 92 11.52 13.69 9.37
C VAL A 92 12.55 13.78 10.50
N PHE A 93 12.10 13.87 11.75
CA PHE A 93 12.98 13.93 12.92
C PHE A 93 13.88 12.69 13.03
N VAL A 94 13.29 11.50 12.92
CA VAL A 94 14.03 10.24 12.98
C VAL A 94 14.99 10.12 11.79
N SER A 95 14.53 10.37 10.57
CA SER A 95 15.37 10.30 9.38
C SER A 95 16.53 11.31 9.41
N ALA A 96 16.27 12.56 9.80
CA ALA A 96 17.30 13.59 9.93
C ALA A 96 18.31 13.25 11.04
N SER A 97 17.84 12.73 12.18
CA SER A 97 18.71 12.31 13.28
C SER A 97 19.59 11.13 12.88
N LEU A 98 19.02 10.10 12.25
CA LEU A 98 19.77 8.95 11.75
C LEU A 98 20.79 9.37 10.68
N TRP A 99 20.40 10.25 9.75
CA TRP A 99 21.31 10.78 8.74
C TRP A 99 22.45 11.59 9.37
N GLY A 100 22.13 12.42 10.36
CA GLY A 100 23.10 13.18 11.14
C GLY A 100 24.10 12.27 11.85
N ILE A 101 23.64 11.26 12.58
CA ILE A 101 24.50 10.28 13.26
C ILE A 101 25.32 9.48 12.25
N SER A 102 24.73 9.09 11.11
CA SER A 102 25.44 8.38 10.05
C SER A 102 26.59 9.21 9.48
N LYS A 103 26.45 10.53 9.43
CA LYS A 103 27.49 11.45 8.93
C LYS A 103 28.71 11.54 9.84
N LEU A 104 28.62 11.08 11.10
CA LEU A 104 29.75 11.06 12.01
C LEU A 104 30.75 9.95 11.68
N ASP A 105 30.39 8.96 10.86
CA ASP A 105 31.25 7.81 10.48
C ASP A 105 31.82 7.08 11.71
N GLY A 106 31.01 6.95 12.77
CA GLY A 106 31.41 6.30 14.03
C GLY A 106 32.30 7.14 14.95
N ARG A 107 32.61 8.39 14.58
CA ARG A 107 33.28 9.36 15.46
C ARG A 107 32.32 9.85 16.53
N ASP A 108 32.86 10.26 17.67
CA ASP A 108 32.06 10.95 18.69
C ASP A 108 31.64 12.33 18.20
N LEU A 109 30.43 12.75 18.58
CA LEU A 109 29.99 14.13 18.39
C LEU A 109 30.70 15.00 19.43
N ASP A 110 31.62 15.85 18.97
CA ASP A 110 32.29 16.82 19.82
C ASP A 110 31.65 18.19 19.63
N LEU A 111 30.86 18.62 20.62
CA LEU A 111 30.20 19.93 20.60
C LEU A 111 31.05 21.02 21.27
N GLY A 112 32.33 20.74 21.55
CA GLY A 112 33.28 21.67 22.20
C GLY A 112 33.08 21.81 23.71
N PHE A 113 31.86 21.67 24.21
CA PHE A 113 31.55 21.64 25.66
C PHE A 113 31.35 20.23 26.21
N ARG A 114 30.99 19.27 25.34
CA ARG A 114 30.77 17.86 25.72
C ARG A 114 30.90 16.95 24.50
N ARG A 115 31.46 15.77 24.74
CA ARG A 115 31.64 14.72 23.76
C ARG A 115 30.59 13.63 23.96
N PHE A 116 29.86 13.29 22.91
CA PHE A 116 28.82 12.27 22.93
C PHE A 116 29.22 11.11 22.02
N ASN A 117 29.23 9.90 22.57
CA ASN A 117 29.49 8.70 21.79
C ASN A 117 28.28 8.40 20.88
N THR A 118 28.52 7.81 19.72
CA THR A 118 27.52 7.27 18.80
C THR A 118 26.43 6.45 19.51
N SER A 119 26.79 5.59 20.47
CA SER A 119 25.81 4.80 21.24
C SER A 119 24.89 5.67 22.11
N GLN A 120 25.41 6.76 22.69
CA GLN A 120 24.60 7.71 23.46
C GLN A 120 23.64 8.50 22.57
N LEU A 121 24.06 8.84 21.35
CA LEU A 121 23.20 9.53 20.38
C LEU A 121 22.05 8.64 19.92
N TYR A 122 22.31 7.37 19.60
CA TYR A 122 21.25 6.41 19.26
C TYR A 122 20.32 6.14 20.45
N THR A 123 20.86 6.07 21.67
CA THR A 123 20.05 5.90 22.88
C THR A 123 19.15 7.12 23.12
N ALA A 124 19.70 8.33 23.01
CA ALA A 124 18.94 9.57 23.12
C ALA A 124 17.86 9.68 22.03
N LEU A 125 18.20 9.31 20.79
CA LEU A 125 17.26 9.23 19.68
C LEU A 125 16.12 8.26 20.02
N LEU A 126 16.41 7.06 20.52
CA LEU A 126 15.38 6.09 20.89
C LEU A 126 14.48 6.62 22.02
N CYS A 127 15.08 7.20 23.07
CA CYS A 127 14.33 7.78 24.19
C CYS A 127 13.38 8.90 23.77
N ILE A 128 13.68 9.65 22.71
CA ILE A 128 12.82 10.73 22.19
C ILE A 128 11.86 10.20 21.13
N ALA A 129 12.35 9.39 20.20
CA ALA A 129 11.59 8.87 19.06
C ALA A 129 10.50 7.89 19.49
N VAL A 130 10.70 7.10 20.55
CA VAL A 130 9.69 6.16 21.02
C VAL A 130 8.44 6.89 21.54
N PRO A 131 8.53 7.80 22.54
CA PRO A 131 7.38 8.60 22.96
C PRO A 131 6.75 9.36 21.79
N MET A 132 7.56 10.03 20.97
CA MET A 132 7.06 10.79 19.81
C MET A 132 6.34 9.89 18.79
N GLY A 133 6.83 8.67 18.59
CA GLY A 133 6.21 7.63 17.77
C GLY A 133 4.83 7.24 18.30
N PHE A 134 4.69 7.03 19.62
CA PHE A 134 3.38 6.78 20.23
C PHE A 134 2.42 7.94 20.04
N LEU A 135 2.87 9.19 20.26
CA LEU A 135 2.05 10.38 20.05
C LEU A 135 1.58 10.51 18.59
N SER A 136 2.42 10.14 17.63
CA SER A 136 2.07 10.22 16.20
C SER A 136 1.02 9.20 15.74
N SER A 137 0.65 8.23 16.58
CA SER A 137 -0.40 7.23 16.30
C SER A 137 -0.27 6.55 14.91
N PRO A 138 0.90 5.95 14.58
CA PRO A 138 1.14 5.36 13.27
C PRO A 138 0.21 4.18 12.97
N ILE A 139 -0.16 3.40 13.98
CA ILE A 139 -1.09 2.27 13.84
C ILE A 139 -2.46 2.75 13.35
N SER A 140 -2.98 3.83 13.94
CA SER A 140 -4.27 4.41 13.52
C SER A 140 -4.22 4.89 12.07
N THR A 141 -3.11 5.55 11.67
CA THR A 141 -2.90 6.03 10.31
C THR A 141 -2.86 4.88 9.30
N ILE A 142 -2.17 3.78 9.63
CA ILE A 142 -2.10 2.58 8.79
C ILE A 142 -3.47 1.90 8.68
N LEU A 143 -4.20 1.73 9.80
CA LEU A 143 -5.54 1.14 9.79
C LEU A 143 -6.52 1.99 8.96
N TRP A 144 -6.43 3.32 9.08
CA TRP A 144 -7.20 4.24 8.25
C TRP A 144 -6.86 4.07 6.77
N LEU A 145 -5.57 4.00 6.42
CA LEU A 145 -5.12 3.83 5.05
C LEU A 145 -5.61 2.50 4.45
N ILE A 146 -5.51 1.40 5.20
CA ILE A 146 -6.00 0.07 4.78
C ILE A 146 -7.52 0.12 4.58
N GLY A 147 -8.26 0.68 5.54
CA GLY A 147 -9.72 0.79 5.47
C GLY A 147 -10.18 1.66 4.30
N ALA A 148 -9.62 2.86 4.15
CA ALA A 148 -9.96 3.79 3.08
C ALA A 148 -9.62 3.21 1.70
N THR A 149 -8.46 2.58 1.55
CA THR A 149 -8.07 1.90 0.30
C THR A 149 -9.01 0.73 0.03
N GLY A 150 -9.29 -0.10 1.03
CA GLY A 150 -10.20 -1.24 0.91
C GLY A 150 -11.59 -0.80 0.44
N VAL A 151 -12.21 0.17 1.13
CA VAL A 151 -13.53 0.68 0.76
C VAL A 151 -13.53 1.30 -0.64
N THR A 152 -12.52 2.08 -0.98
CA THR A 152 -12.45 2.75 -2.29
C THR A 152 -12.22 1.75 -3.43
N VAL A 153 -11.23 0.86 -3.28
CA VAL A 153 -10.85 -0.10 -4.32
C VAL A 153 -11.92 -1.19 -4.47
N PHE A 154 -12.34 -1.83 -3.38
CA PHE A 154 -13.35 -2.88 -3.46
C PHE A 154 -14.73 -2.30 -3.80
N GLY A 155 -15.07 -1.12 -3.29
CA GLY A 155 -16.32 -0.43 -3.65
C GLY A 155 -16.37 -0.14 -5.15
N HIS A 156 -15.30 0.44 -5.70
CA HIS A 156 -15.18 0.68 -7.13
C HIS A 156 -15.23 -0.62 -7.94
N ALA A 157 -14.44 -1.63 -7.55
CA ALA A 157 -14.35 -2.90 -8.26
C ALA A 157 -15.65 -3.72 -8.23
N ALA A 158 -16.46 -3.60 -7.17
CA ALA A 158 -17.75 -4.29 -7.04
C ALA A 158 -18.87 -3.61 -7.84
N LEU A 159 -18.86 -2.27 -7.92
CA LEU A 159 -19.90 -1.51 -8.61
C LEU A 159 -19.67 -1.40 -10.12
N MET A 160 -18.43 -1.54 -10.57
CA MET A 160 -18.09 -1.38 -11.98
C MET A 160 -18.41 -2.64 -12.81
N ASP A 161 -19.24 -2.48 -13.84
CA ASP A 161 -19.63 -3.57 -14.72
C ASP A 161 -18.47 -4.07 -15.58
N LYS A 162 -18.40 -5.39 -15.73
CA LYS A 162 -17.55 -6.01 -16.74
C LYS A 162 -18.04 -5.61 -18.15
N PRO A 163 -17.15 -5.44 -19.14
CA PRO A 163 -17.57 -5.22 -20.52
C PRO A 163 -18.44 -6.39 -21.02
N ILE A 164 -19.50 -6.08 -21.76
CA ILE A 164 -20.50 -7.02 -22.29
C ILE A 164 -19.88 -8.18 -23.08
N GLU A 165 -18.79 -7.94 -23.80
CA GLU A 165 -18.03 -8.96 -24.55
C GLU A 165 -17.57 -10.13 -23.67
N ASN A 166 -17.23 -9.86 -22.41
CA ASN A 166 -16.82 -10.90 -21.46
C ASN A 166 -18.01 -11.64 -20.83
N ALA A 167 -19.20 -11.01 -20.78
CA ALA A 167 -20.42 -11.66 -20.32
C ALA A 167 -20.90 -12.72 -21.34
N PHE A 168 -20.78 -12.42 -22.64
CA PHE A 168 -21.14 -13.37 -23.70
C PHE A 168 -20.17 -14.56 -23.81
N SER A 169 -18.89 -14.38 -23.49
CA SER A 169 -17.92 -15.48 -23.47
C SER A 169 -18.09 -16.43 -22.28
N GLU A 170 -18.70 -15.98 -21.17
CA GLU A 170 -19.06 -16.85 -20.03
C GLU A 170 -20.39 -17.60 -20.28
N GLU A 171 -21.31 -17.07 -21.09
CA GLU A 171 -22.55 -17.77 -21.50
C GLU A 171 -22.36 -18.77 -22.65
N ALA A 172 -21.28 -18.65 -23.42
CA ALA A 172 -20.98 -19.52 -24.56
C ALA A 172 -20.20 -20.81 -24.20
N VAL A 173 -20.02 -21.11 -22.91
CA VAL A 173 -19.29 -22.29 -22.40
C VAL A 173 -20.16 -23.14 -21.49
#